data_AF-A0A944ZNW6-F1
#
_entry.id   AF-A0A944ZNW6-F1
#
_cell.length_a   1.000
_cell.length_b   1.000
_cell.length_c   1.000
_cell.angle_alpha   90.00
_cell.angle_beta   90.00
_cell.angle_gamma   90.00
#
_symmetry.space_group_name_H-M   'P 1'
#
loop_
_entity.id
_entity.type
_entity.pdbx_description
1 polymer ?
#
loop_
_entity_poly.entity_id
_entity_poly.type
_entity_poly.pdbx_seq_one_letter_code
_entity_poly.pdbx_strand_id
1 'polypeptide(L)'
;MNVGMLLFTMNDAIGKWLVQDYSVGQLLFIRSVAALVVLMPLIRNRPDIWRKLPERKGLHLLRMVLVASEVACFYWAVRYIPLADAFMYYLAAPIFVAALSIPLLRERVGLHRWSAILIGFVGVIIILGPGQASFSLPALIAILGSVVLALMMVMTRILTDVDGLALITYQTVGVAIAGAATLPFYWVTPSFPDFLFLCGLGLVAMAGHFSINHAFRICEANVVAPFQYTTLLWAFLLGYFIWGDVPTAQGWIGSAIIIASGLYIYVRERKKS
;
A
#
# COMPACT_ATOMS: atom_id res chain seq x y z
N MET A 1 4.05 -5.73 -16.21
CA MET A 1 3.58 -4.85 -15.11
C MET A 1 2.06 -4.75 -15.05
N ASN A 2 1.35 -4.41 -16.14
CA ASN A 2 -0.11 -4.20 -16.11
C ASN A 2 -0.94 -5.41 -15.64
N VAL A 3 -0.57 -6.63 -16.06
CA VAL A 3 -1.21 -7.87 -15.55
C VAL A 3 -1.01 -8.03 -14.05
N GLY A 4 0.18 -7.68 -13.55
CA GLY A 4 0.46 -7.70 -12.10
C GLY A 4 -0.38 -6.69 -11.34
N MET A 5 -0.58 -5.48 -11.88
CA MET A 5 -1.47 -4.49 -11.27
C MET A 5 -2.92 -4.93 -11.28
N LEU A 6 -3.42 -5.54 -12.37
CA LEU A 6 -4.75 -6.12 -12.41
C LEU A 6 -4.93 -7.19 -11.32
N LEU A 7 -4.00 -8.14 -11.22
CA LEU A 7 -4.05 -9.20 -10.20
C LEU A 7 -4.03 -8.62 -8.78
N PHE A 8 -3.24 -7.57 -8.55
CA PHE A 8 -3.18 -6.88 -7.26
C PHE A 8 -4.50 -6.16 -6.95
N THR A 9 -5.09 -5.45 -7.91
CA THR A 9 -6.41 -4.82 -7.71
C THR A 9 -7.52 -5.84 -7.54
N MET A 10 -7.48 -6.98 -8.24
CA MET A 10 -8.42 -8.09 -8.02
C MET A 10 -8.28 -8.66 -6.60
N ASN A 11 -7.05 -8.80 -6.10
CA ASN A 11 -6.80 -9.16 -4.70
C ASN A 11 -7.44 -8.15 -3.74
N ASP A 12 -7.32 -6.85 -4.01
CA ASP A 12 -7.91 -5.82 -3.16
C ASP A 12 -9.43 -5.80 -3.22
N ALA A 13 -10.02 -6.10 -4.39
CA ALA A 13 -11.45 -6.27 -4.56
C ALA A 13 -12.00 -7.48 -3.76
N ILE A 14 -11.32 -8.64 -3.83
CA ILE A 14 -11.66 -9.82 -3.02
C ILE A 14 -11.51 -9.49 -1.53
N GLY A 15 -10.43 -8.79 -1.15
CA GLY A 15 -10.24 -8.34 0.22
C GLY A 15 -11.35 -7.40 0.69
N LYS A 16 -11.77 -6.42 -0.13
CA LYS A 16 -12.92 -5.53 0.16
C LYS A 16 -14.20 -6.33 0.41
N TRP A 17 -14.44 -7.37 -0.38
CA TRP A 17 -15.60 -8.25 -0.19
C TRP A 17 -15.52 -9.01 1.14
N LEU A 18 -14.38 -9.63 1.44
CA LEU A 18 -14.18 -10.41 2.66
C LEU A 18 -14.22 -9.58 3.95
N VAL A 19 -13.76 -8.33 3.94
CA VAL A 19 -13.79 -7.48 5.14
C VAL A 19 -15.18 -6.99 5.51
N GLN A 20 -16.21 -7.29 4.73
CA GLN A 20 -17.60 -7.06 5.14
C GLN A 20 -18.01 -8.07 6.22
N ASP A 21 -17.67 -9.34 6.01
CA ASP A 21 -18.06 -10.47 6.88
C ASP A 21 -17.00 -10.81 7.94
N TYR A 22 -15.72 -10.58 7.62
CA TYR A 22 -14.59 -10.91 8.50
C TYR A 22 -13.93 -9.64 9.05
N SER A 23 -13.34 -9.73 10.25
CA SER A 23 -12.57 -8.60 10.78
C SER A 23 -11.28 -8.38 9.97
N VAL A 24 -10.85 -7.12 9.89
CA VAL A 24 -9.58 -6.77 9.21
C VAL A 24 -8.42 -7.57 9.80
N GLY A 25 -8.35 -7.70 11.12
CA GLY A 25 -7.26 -8.43 11.77
C GLY A 25 -7.30 -9.95 11.51
N GLN A 26 -8.48 -10.56 11.38
CA GLN A 26 -8.61 -11.95 10.91
C GLN A 26 -8.09 -12.11 9.48
N LEU A 27 -8.45 -11.19 8.58
CA LEU A 27 -7.93 -11.18 7.22
C LEU A 27 -6.41 -11.06 7.20
N LEU A 28 -5.84 -10.14 7.99
CA LEU A 28 -4.40 -9.95 8.12
C LEU A 28 -3.70 -11.22 8.62
N PHE A 29 -4.28 -11.89 9.61
CA PHE A 29 -3.71 -13.11 10.17
C PHE A 29 -3.69 -14.25 9.14
N ILE A 30 -4.85 -14.62 8.60
CA ILE A 30 -4.96 -15.79 7.71
C ILE A 30 -4.11 -15.61 6.46
N ARG A 31 -4.20 -14.43 5.81
CA ARG A 31 -3.39 -14.14 4.62
C ARG A 31 -1.89 -14.22 4.92
N SER A 32 -1.46 -13.76 6.09
CA SER A 32 -0.04 -13.71 6.44
C SER A 32 0.48 -15.10 6.81
N VAL A 33 -0.32 -15.92 7.50
CA VAL A 33 0.02 -17.32 7.78
C VAL A 33 0.17 -18.10 6.47
N ALA A 34 -0.76 -17.94 5.52
CA ALA A 34 -0.68 -18.58 4.21
C ALA A 34 0.60 -18.17 3.45
N ALA A 35 0.93 -16.87 3.46
CA ALA A 35 2.17 -16.37 2.87
C ALA A 35 3.42 -16.95 3.56
N LEU A 36 3.43 -17.05 4.89
CA LEU A 36 4.56 -17.62 5.65
C LEU A 36 4.79 -19.10 5.34
N VAL A 37 3.72 -19.88 5.16
CA VAL A 37 3.82 -21.29 4.76
C VAL A 37 4.55 -21.42 3.42
N VAL A 38 4.27 -20.51 2.47
CA VAL A 38 4.95 -20.50 1.16
C VAL A 38 6.36 -19.93 1.24
N LEU A 39 6.63 -18.98 2.13
CA LEU A 39 7.98 -18.46 2.37
C LEU A 39 8.89 -19.49 3.06
N MET A 40 8.34 -20.38 3.88
CA MET A 40 9.09 -21.38 4.67
C MET A 40 10.13 -22.19 3.85
N PRO A 41 9.78 -22.83 2.72
CA PRO A 41 10.77 -23.55 1.91
C PRO A 41 11.85 -22.64 1.31
N LEU A 42 11.53 -21.38 1.01
CA LEU A 42 12.47 -20.41 0.42
C LEU A 42 13.51 -19.97 1.46
N ILE A 43 13.11 -19.78 2.72
CA ILE A 43 14.02 -19.36 3.81
C ILE A 43 14.88 -20.51 4.33
N ARG A 44 14.38 -21.75 4.29
CA ARG A 44 15.06 -22.93 4.88
C ARG A 44 16.44 -23.16 4.29
N ASN A 45 16.62 -22.85 3.01
CA ASN A 45 17.88 -23.10 2.29
C ASN A 45 18.79 -21.87 2.22
N ARG A 46 18.45 -20.79 2.95
CA ARG A 46 19.09 -19.47 2.82
C ARG A 46 19.34 -18.81 4.18
N PRO A 47 20.08 -19.44 5.12
CA PRO A 47 20.32 -18.87 6.45
C PRO A 47 21.16 -17.57 6.41
N ASP A 48 21.87 -17.32 5.31
CA ASP A 48 22.68 -16.12 5.06
C ASP A 48 21.86 -14.83 5.01
N ILE A 49 20.57 -14.90 4.67
CA ILE A 49 19.69 -13.72 4.54
C ILE A 49 19.47 -13.01 5.88
N TRP A 50 19.69 -13.69 6.99
CA TRP A 50 19.47 -13.17 8.35
C TRP A 50 20.68 -12.40 8.91
N ARG A 51 21.83 -12.40 8.21
CA ARG A 51 23.11 -11.91 8.76
C ARG A 51 23.11 -10.44 9.18
N LYS A 52 22.42 -9.58 8.42
CA LYS A 52 22.36 -8.12 8.67
C LYS A 52 21.27 -7.68 9.64
N LEU A 53 20.44 -8.63 10.07
CA LEU A 53 19.30 -8.34 10.92
C LEU A 53 19.68 -7.76 12.30
N PRO A 54 20.72 -8.25 12.99
CA PRO A 54 21.04 -7.78 14.33
C PRO A 54 21.43 -6.30 14.41
N GLU A 55 21.98 -5.76 13.32
CA GLU A 55 22.48 -4.38 13.24
C GLU A 55 21.35 -3.37 13.06
N ARG A 56 20.18 -3.79 12.55
CA ARG A 56 19.07 -2.91 12.17
C ARG A 56 17.73 -3.30 12.80
N LYS A 57 17.75 -3.99 13.94
CA LYS A 57 16.54 -4.51 14.62
C LYS A 57 15.44 -3.46 14.80
N GLY A 58 15.79 -2.24 15.21
CA GLY A 58 14.81 -1.15 15.40
C GLY A 58 14.11 -0.73 14.11
N LEU A 59 14.84 -0.67 12.99
CA LEU A 59 14.25 -0.37 11.67
C LEU A 59 13.38 -1.52 11.16
N HIS A 60 13.75 -2.77 11.43
CA HIS A 60 12.89 -3.91 11.09
C HIS A 60 11.58 -3.90 11.88
N LEU A 61 11.64 -3.62 13.19
CA LEU A 61 10.46 -3.51 14.04
C LEU A 61 9.54 -2.36 13.59
N LEU A 62 10.09 -1.17 13.36
CA LEU A 62 9.32 -0.04 12.86
C LEU A 62 8.67 -0.39 11.50
N ARG A 63 9.40 -1.07 10.60
CA ARG A 63 8.85 -1.49 9.31
C ARG A 63 7.69 -2.48 9.48
N MET A 64 7.78 -3.45 10.39
CA MET A 64 6.67 -4.37 10.68
C MET A 64 5.41 -3.59 11.05
N VAL A 65 5.55 -2.62 11.96
CA VAL A 65 4.44 -1.80 12.43
C VAL A 65 3.87 -0.98 11.29
N LEU A 66 4.71 -0.34 10.47
CA LEU A 66 4.23 0.44 9.32
C LEU A 66 3.49 -0.43 8.30
N VAL A 67 4.00 -1.61 7.95
CA VAL A 67 3.32 -2.49 6.98
C VAL A 67 2.00 -3.01 7.57
N ALA A 68 1.98 -3.43 8.83
CA ALA A 68 0.74 -3.86 9.47
C ALA A 68 -0.31 -2.73 9.54
N SER A 69 0.12 -1.54 9.94
CA SER A 69 -0.74 -0.36 10.03
C SER A 69 -1.26 0.09 8.67
N GLU A 70 -0.42 0.06 7.63
CA GLU A 70 -0.80 0.44 6.27
C GLU A 70 -1.90 -0.47 5.73
N VAL A 71 -1.66 -1.79 5.76
CA VAL A 71 -2.62 -2.78 5.26
C VAL A 71 -3.91 -2.75 6.10
N ALA A 72 -3.81 -2.53 7.42
CA ALA A 72 -4.97 -2.36 8.29
C ALA A 72 -5.77 -1.11 7.91
N CYS A 73 -5.12 0.04 7.70
CA CYS A 73 -5.78 1.27 7.28
C CYS A 73 -6.47 1.10 5.93
N PHE A 74 -5.82 0.46 4.95
CA PHE A 74 -6.40 0.19 3.64
C PHE A 74 -7.66 -0.65 3.74
N TYR A 75 -7.58 -1.84 4.36
CA TYR A 75 -8.71 -2.75 4.46
C TYR A 75 -9.84 -2.22 5.35
N TRP A 76 -9.50 -1.46 6.39
CA TRP A 76 -10.50 -0.78 7.19
C TRP A 76 -11.21 0.30 6.38
N ALA A 77 -10.49 1.11 5.60
CA ALA A 77 -11.12 2.14 4.77
C ALA A 77 -12.04 1.54 3.70
N VAL A 78 -11.56 0.58 2.90
CA VAL A 78 -12.36 -0.04 1.82
C VAL A 78 -13.57 -0.83 2.33
N ARG A 79 -13.63 -1.15 3.63
CA ARG A 79 -14.83 -1.68 4.26
C ARG A 79 -16.00 -0.67 4.19
N TYR A 80 -15.70 0.63 4.30
CA TYR A 80 -16.71 1.69 4.43
C TYR A 80 -16.82 2.61 3.21
N ILE A 81 -15.81 2.64 2.34
CA ILE A 81 -15.82 3.48 1.13
C ILE A 81 -15.61 2.67 -0.16
N PRO A 82 -16.02 3.20 -1.32
CA PRO A 82 -15.69 2.63 -2.62
C PRO A 82 -14.20 2.30 -2.76
N LEU A 83 -13.89 1.18 -3.45
CA LEU A 83 -12.50 0.74 -3.64
C LEU A 83 -11.70 1.81 -4.39
N ALA A 84 -12.33 2.39 -5.41
CA ALA A 84 -11.75 3.47 -6.19
C ALA A 84 -11.42 4.70 -5.32
N ASP A 85 -12.32 5.12 -4.44
CA ASP A 85 -12.11 6.28 -3.55
C ASP A 85 -10.91 6.06 -2.62
N ALA A 86 -10.77 4.85 -2.07
CA ALA A 86 -9.59 4.49 -1.28
C ALA A 86 -8.31 4.64 -2.13
N PHE A 87 -8.28 4.14 -3.36
CA PHE A 87 -7.13 4.31 -4.25
C PHE A 87 -6.84 5.77 -4.61
N MET A 88 -7.86 6.62 -4.75
CA MET A 88 -7.65 8.06 -4.98
C MET A 88 -6.89 8.71 -3.82
N TYR A 89 -7.24 8.39 -2.58
CA TYR A 89 -6.51 8.88 -1.41
C TYR A 89 -5.08 8.34 -1.37
N TYR A 90 -4.89 7.06 -1.70
CA TYR A 90 -3.56 6.44 -1.77
C TYR A 90 -2.69 6.99 -2.90
N LEU A 91 -3.29 7.63 -3.90
CA LEU A 91 -2.58 8.34 -4.96
C LEU A 91 -1.78 9.54 -4.45
N ALA A 92 -2.05 10.00 -3.22
CA ALA A 92 -1.25 11.00 -2.54
C ALA A 92 0.11 10.47 -2.03
N ALA A 93 0.31 9.15 -1.95
CA ALA A 93 1.52 8.55 -1.41
C ALA A 93 2.83 9.08 -2.06
N PRO A 94 2.96 9.25 -3.40
CA PRO A 94 4.16 9.83 -4.01
C PRO A 94 4.47 11.25 -3.53
N ILE A 95 3.45 12.06 -3.23
CA ILE A 95 3.58 13.42 -2.70
C ILE A 95 4.18 13.35 -1.29
N PHE A 96 3.65 12.46 -0.44
CA PHE A 96 4.15 12.24 0.90
C PHE A 96 5.57 11.65 0.88
N VAL A 97 5.89 10.74 -0.03
CA VAL A 97 7.26 10.23 -0.21
C VAL A 97 8.21 11.36 -0.55
N ALA A 98 7.83 12.25 -1.47
CA ALA A 98 8.67 13.39 -1.85
C ALA A 98 8.90 14.35 -0.67
N ALA A 99 7.87 14.63 0.13
CA ALA A 99 7.99 15.46 1.33
C ALA A 99 8.86 14.78 2.42
N LEU A 100 8.62 13.50 2.70
CA LEU A 100 9.33 12.71 3.73
C LEU A 100 10.79 12.43 3.37
N SER A 101 11.13 12.38 2.09
CA SER A 101 12.51 12.17 1.64
C SER A 101 13.44 13.32 2.08
N ILE A 102 12.92 14.52 2.33
CA ILE A 102 13.71 15.67 2.81
C ILE A 102 14.30 15.39 4.20
N PRO A 103 13.51 15.20 5.27
CA PRO A 103 14.06 15.00 6.61
C PRO A 103 14.73 13.62 6.76
N LEU A 104 14.19 12.57 6.12
CA LEU A 104 14.63 11.18 6.37
C LEU A 104 15.83 10.76 5.52
N LEU A 105 15.89 11.20 4.25
CA LEU A 105 16.98 10.86 3.33
C LEU A 105 17.97 12.02 3.10
N ARG A 106 17.67 13.21 3.67
CA ARG A 106 18.47 14.44 3.48
C ARG A 106 18.63 14.84 2.02
N GLU A 107 17.65 14.49 1.18
CA GLU A 107 17.61 14.88 -0.23
C GLU A 107 17.32 16.38 -0.37
N ARG A 108 17.97 17.05 -1.33
CA ARG A 108 17.65 18.45 -1.68
C ARG A 108 16.52 18.50 -2.69
N VAL A 109 15.39 19.09 -2.31
CA VAL A 109 14.20 19.22 -3.14
C VAL A 109 14.14 20.62 -3.75
N GLY A 110 14.20 20.71 -5.08
CA GLY A 110 14.11 21.97 -5.80
C GLY A 110 12.69 22.54 -5.85
N LEU A 111 12.58 23.84 -6.16
CA LEU A 111 11.31 24.59 -6.25
C LEU A 111 10.22 23.90 -7.10
N HIS A 112 10.61 23.24 -8.19
CA HIS A 112 9.66 22.56 -9.09
C HIS A 112 9.00 21.34 -8.45
N ARG A 113 9.72 20.64 -7.57
CA ARG A 113 9.19 19.48 -6.86
C ARG A 113 8.27 19.95 -5.72
N TRP A 114 8.61 21.06 -5.06
CA TRP A 114 7.69 21.74 -4.12
C TRP A 114 6.39 22.19 -4.77
N SER A 115 6.45 22.82 -5.96
CA SER A 115 5.24 23.24 -6.67
C SER A 115 4.36 22.03 -7.02
N ALA A 116 4.96 20.93 -7.48
CA ALA A 116 4.22 19.72 -7.79
C ALA A 116 3.60 19.05 -6.55
N ILE A 117 4.30 19.05 -5.41
CA ILE A 117 3.76 18.58 -4.12
C ILE A 117 2.54 19.41 -3.72
N LEU A 118 2.64 20.75 -3.79
CA LEU A 118 1.54 21.65 -3.44
C LEU A 118 0.33 21.46 -4.37
N ILE A 119 0.54 21.37 -5.68
CA ILE A 119 -0.54 21.14 -6.66
C ILE A 119 -1.19 19.78 -6.44
N GLY A 120 -0.40 18.73 -6.21
CA GLY A 120 -0.92 17.40 -5.90
C GLY A 120 -1.74 17.39 -4.61
N PHE A 121 -1.30 18.12 -3.58
CA PHE A 121 -2.04 18.25 -2.32
C PHE A 121 -3.39 18.96 -2.51
N VAL A 122 -3.48 19.95 -3.41
CA VAL A 122 -4.76 20.54 -3.82
C VAL A 122 -5.68 19.47 -4.42
N GLY A 123 -5.15 18.55 -5.22
CA GLY A 123 -5.91 17.40 -5.72
C GLY A 123 -6.51 16.53 -4.60
N VAL A 124 -5.76 16.29 -3.52
CA VAL A 124 -6.26 15.56 -2.34
C VAL A 124 -7.40 16.30 -1.65
N ILE A 125 -7.27 17.61 -1.48
CA ILE A 125 -8.34 18.47 -0.91
C ILE A 125 -9.59 18.41 -1.79
N ILE A 126 -9.43 18.42 -3.12
CA ILE A 126 -10.55 18.31 -4.05
C ILE A 126 -11.24 16.95 -3.92
N ILE A 127 -10.50 15.83 -3.81
CA ILE A 127 -11.09 14.49 -3.64
C ILE A 127 -11.92 14.42 -2.35
N LEU A 128 -11.42 14.98 -1.25
CA LEU A 128 -12.22 15.10 -0.02
C LEU A 128 -13.50 15.89 -0.30
N GLY A 129 -13.37 17.00 -1.04
CA GLY A 129 -14.49 17.88 -1.38
C GLY A 129 -14.85 18.84 -0.24
N PRO A 130 -15.66 19.86 -0.52
CA PRO A 130 -16.12 20.81 0.49
C PRO A 130 -17.34 20.25 1.26
N GLY A 131 -17.23 20.11 2.59
CA GLY A 131 -18.36 19.78 3.48
C GLY A 131 -17.97 19.00 4.74
N GLN A 132 -18.83 18.95 5.77
CA GLN A 132 -18.57 18.12 6.96
C GLN A 132 -18.58 16.61 6.66
N ALA A 133 -19.32 16.17 5.63
CA ALA A 133 -19.35 14.78 5.17
C ALA A 133 -18.06 14.36 4.44
N SER A 134 -17.28 15.33 3.93
CA SER A 134 -16.03 15.12 3.21
C SER A 134 -14.88 14.65 4.09
N PHE A 135 -14.91 15.01 5.39
CA PHE A 135 -13.97 14.53 6.40
C PHE A 135 -14.51 13.30 7.12
N SER A 136 -14.99 12.33 6.36
CA SER A 136 -15.42 11.05 6.93
C SER A 136 -14.22 10.32 7.55
N LEU A 137 -14.47 9.60 8.64
CA LEU A 137 -13.44 8.80 9.31
C LEU A 137 -12.75 7.80 8.35
N PRO A 138 -13.44 7.12 7.42
CA PRO A 138 -12.79 6.27 6.41
C PRO A 138 -11.85 7.02 5.47
N ALA A 139 -12.22 8.22 5.01
CA ALA A 139 -11.34 9.03 4.16
C ALA A 139 -10.07 9.45 4.91
N LEU A 140 -10.20 9.86 6.18
CA LEU A 140 -9.06 10.20 7.03
C LEU A 140 -8.15 9.00 7.29
N ILE A 141 -8.72 7.82 7.52
CA ILE A 141 -7.94 6.58 7.70
C ILE A 141 -7.25 6.17 6.39
N ALA A 142 -7.89 6.36 5.23
CA ALA A 142 -7.25 6.11 3.94
C ALA A 142 -6.06 7.06 3.69
N ILE A 143 -6.22 8.35 4.01
CA ILE A 143 -5.13 9.33 3.92
C ILE A 143 -4.00 8.98 4.89
N LEU A 144 -4.32 8.65 6.15
CA LEU A 144 -3.33 8.18 7.12
C LEU A 144 -2.58 6.96 6.57
N GLY A 145 -3.31 5.98 6.02
CA GLY A 145 -2.73 4.80 5.38
C GLY A 145 -1.77 5.17 4.24
N SER A 146 -2.10 6.15 3.40
CA SER A 146 -1.21 6.63 2.34
C SER A 146 0.08 7.31 2.86
N VAL A 147 0.02 7.97 4.03
CA VAL A 147 1.20 8.51 4.71
C VAL A 147 2.06 7.38 5.29
N VAL A 148 1.44 6.37 5.91
CA VAL A 148 2.13 5.17 6.41
C VAL A 148 2.79 4.39 5.26
N LEU A 149 2.10 4.27 4.12
CA LEU A 149 2.67 3.70 2.89
C LEU A 149 3.90 4.49 2.43
N ALA A 150 3.83 5.82 2.42
CA ALA A 150 4.95 6.66 2.06
C ALA A 150 6.17 6.49 3.00
N LEU A 151 5.92 6.41 4.32
CA LEU A 151 6.97 6.09 5.29
C LEU A 151 7.58 4.71 5.04
N MET A 152 6.75 3.71 4.75
CA MET A 152 7.21 2.36 4.41
C MET A 152 8.06 2.34 3.12
N MET A 153 7.70 3.11 2.10
CA MET A 153 8.50 3.28 0.89
C MET A 153 9.85 3.92 1.19
N VAL A 154 9.90 5.01 1.98
CA VAL A 154 11.15 5.66 2.39
C VAL A 154 12.03 4.70 3.20
N MET A 155 11.45 3.93 4.13
CA MET A 155 12.19 2.90 4.88
C MET A 155 12.73 1.79 3.98
N THR A 156 12.03 1.42 2.91
CA THR A 156 12.52 0.44 1.93
C THR A 156 13.81 0.93 1.28
N ARG A 157 13.92 2.24 0.98
CA ARG A 157 15.14 2.86 0.42
C ARG A 157 16.30 2.85 1.42
N ILE A 158 16.02 3.03 2.72
CA ILE A 158 17.04 2.98 3.78
C ILE A 158 17.59 1.56 3.98
N LEU A 159 16.76 0.54 3.75
CA LEU A 159 17.07 -0.89 3.96
C LEU A 159 17.44 -1.63 2.67
N THR A 160 17.94 -0.92 1.64
CA THR A 160 18.31 -1.49 0.33
C THR A 160 19.40 -2.56 0.40
N ASP A 161 20.20 -2.53 1.45
CA ASP A 161 21.31 -3.42 1.73
C ASP A 161 20.90 -4.72 2.45
N VAL A 162 19.65 -4.83 2.90
CA VAL A 162 19.06 -6.05 3.46
C VAL A 162 18.51 -6.94 2.35
N ASP A 163 18.61 -8.25 2.55
CA ASP A 163 18.07 -9.23 1.61
C ASP A 163 16.53 -9.11 1.49
N GLY A 164 16.02 -9.17 0.25
CA GLY A 164 14.59 -9.00 -0.02
C GLY A 164 13.72 -10.10 0.59
N LEU A 165 14.23 -11.33 0.69
CA LEU A 165 13.53 -12.46 1.30
C LEU A 165 13.44 -12.28 2.83
N ALA A 166 14.50 -11.77 3.46
CA ALA A 166 14.45 -11.39 4.87
C ALA A 166 13.43 -10.27 5.10
N LEU A 167 13.44 -9.24 4.26
CA LEU A 167 12.55 -8.08 4.36
C LEU A 167 11.07 -8.49 4.26
N ILE A 168 10.72 -9.33 3.28
CA ILE A 168 9.34 -9.80 3.09
C ILE A 168 8.90 -10.75 4.21
N THR A 169 9.80 -11.59 4.72
CA THR A 169 9.47 -12.51 5.81
C THR A 169 9.16 -11.72 7.07
N TYR A 170 10.00 -10.76 7.43
CA TYR A 170 9.80 -9.96 8.63
C TYR A 170 8.53 -9.12 8.60
N GLN A 171 8.22 -8.47 7.47
CA GLN A 171 6.94 -7.75 7.36
C GLN A 171 5.75 -8.71 7.46
N THR A 172 5.83 -9.92 6.87
CA THR A 172 4.72 -10.88 6.89
C THR A 172 4.50 -11.42 8.30
N VAL A 173 5.57 -11.69 9.05
CA VAL A 173 5.50 -12.03 10.48
C VAL A 173 4.88 -10.88 11.28
N GLY A 174 5.30 -9.63 11.03
CA GLY A 174 4.74 -8.46 11.70
C GLY A 174 3.22 -8.31 11.49
N VAL A 175 2.77 -8.48 10.24
CA VAL A 175 1.34 -8.44 9.90
C VAL A 175 0.58 -9.62 10.53
N ALA A 176 1.18 -10.82 10.54
CA ALA A 176 0.59 -11.99 11.20
C ALA A 176 0.41 -11.76 12.71
N ILE A 177 1.42 -11.22 13.40
CA ILE A 177 1.35 -10.92 14.83
C ILE A 177 0.30 -9.83 15.10
N ALA A 178 0.28 -8.76 14.31
CA ALA A 178 -0.71 -7.71 14.44
C ALA A 178 -2.14 -8.23 14.24
N GLY A 179 -2.36 -9.09 13.24
CA GLY A 179 -3.64 -9.77 13.03
C GLY A 179 -3.99 -10.70 14.19
N ALA A 180 -3.04 -11.54 14.63
CA ALA A 180 -3.20 -12.47 15.74
C ALA A 180 -3.63 -11.77 17.04
N ALA A 181 -3.08 -10.58 17.31
CA ALA A 181 -3.42 -9.78 18.49
C ALA A 181 -4.90 -9.36 18.53
N THR A 182 -5.58 -9.31 17.39
CA THR A 182 -7.01 -8.92 17.32
C THR A 182 -7.98 -10.10 17.45
N LEU A 183 -7.53 -11.33 17.20
CA LEU A 183 -8.40 -12.51 17.13
C LEU A 183 -9.13 -12.83 18.44
N PRO A 184 -8.54 -12.63 19.64
CA PRO A 184 -9.26 -12.84 20.90
C PRO A 184 -10.48 -11.94 21.07
N PHE A 185 -10.52 -10.79 20.38
CA PHE A 185 -11.63 -9.84 20.48
C PHE A 185 -12.74 -10.12 19.48
N TYR A 186 -12.40 -10.61 18.28
CA TYR A 186 -13.37 -10.88 17.23
C TYR A 186 -12.85 -11.91 16.23
N TRP A 187 -13.47 -13.09 16.22
CA TRP A 187 -13.19 -14.19 15.30
C TRP A 187 -14.48 -14.77 14.74
N VAL A 188 -14.55 -14.91 13.42
CA VAL A 188 -15.64 -15.60 12.72
C VAL A 188 -15.03 -16.71 11.89
N THR A 189 -15.35 -17.96 12.18
CA THR A 189 -14.79 -19.09 11.41
C THR A 189 -15.19 -18.98 9.94
N PRO A 190 -14.23 -18.83 9.01
CA PRO A 190 -14.56 -18.64 7.60
C PRO A 190 -15.12 -19.91 6.98
N SER A 191 -16.02 -19.73 6.03
CA SER A 191 -16.43 -20.82 5.14
C SER A 191 -15.21 -21.37 4.38
N PHE A 192 -15.27 -22.61 3.91
CA PHE A 192 -14.15 -23.19 3.17
C PHE A 192 -13.76 -22.37 1.90
N PRO A 193 -14.72 -21.89 1.07
CA PRO A 193 -14.40 -20.99 -0.03
C PRO A 193 -13.73 -19.69 0.41
N ASP A 194 -14.25 -19.03 1.46
CA ASP A 194 -13.67 -17.77 1.95
C ASP A 194 -12.28 -17.96 2.54
N PHE A 195 -12.04 -19.09 3.21
CA PHE A 195 -10.73 -19.47 3.69
C PHE A 195 -9.72 -19.61 2.54
N LEU A 196 -10.12 -20.23 1.41
CA LEU A 196 -9.28 -20.30 0.21
C LEU A 196 -9.01 -18.92 -0.37
N PHE A 197 -10.00 -18.03 -0.43
CA PHE A 197 -9.79 -16.66 -0.88
C PHE A 197 -8.84 -15.90 0.05
N LEU A 198 -9.03 -15.98 1.37
CA LEU A 198 -8.15 -15.38 2.37
C LEU A 198 -6.71 -15.87 2.25
N CYS A 199 -6.50 -17.17 2.00
CA CYS A 199 -5.18 -17.72 1.74
C CYS A 199 -4.60 -17.19 0.42
N GLY A 200 -5.41 -17.17 -0.64
CA GLY A 200 -5.05 -16.61 -1.95
C GLY A 200 -4.61 -15.15 -1.87
N LEU A 201 -5.27 -14.34 -1.02
CA LEU A 201 -4.86 -12.96 -0.75
C LEU A 201 -3.41 -12.89 -0.24
N GLY A 202 -3.03 -13.83 0.61
CA GLY A 202 -1.69 -13.95 1.15
C GLY A 202 -0.65 -14.17 0.07
N LEU A 203 -0.94 -15.08 -0.87
CA LEU A 203 -0.03 -15.44 -1.96
C LEU A 203 0.17 -14.29 -2.94
N VAL A 204 -0.93 -13.62 -3.34
CA VAL A 204 -0.85 -12.46 -4.24
C VAL A 204 -0.15 -11.30 -3.56
N ALA A 205 -0.49 -11.00 -2.31
CA ALA A 205 0.19 -9.96 -1.54
C ALA A 205 1.69 -10.23 -1.39
N MET A 206 2.09 -11.48 -1.11
CA MET A 206 3.50 -11.88 -1.04
C MET A 206 4.21 -11.64 -2.37
N ALA A 207 3.67 -12.13 -3.49
CA ALA A 207 4.26 -11.93 -4.81
C ALA A 207 4.35 -10.44 -5.20
N GLY A 208 3.30 -9.67 -4.86
CA GLY A 208 3.24 -8.22 -5.08
C GLY A 208 4.29 -7.47 -4.27
N HIS A 209 4.37 -7.71 -2.95
CA HIS A 209 5.38 -7.09 -2.09
C HIS A 209 6.80 -7.47 -2.48
N PHE A 210 7.04 -8.71 -2.91
CA PHE A 210 8.36 -9.12 -3.39
C PHE A 210 8.76 -8.31 -4.63
N SER A 211 7.85 -8.17 -5.58
CA SER A 211 8.04 -7.42 -6.83
C SER A 211 8.25 -5.92 -6.56
N ILE A 212 7.44 -5.33 -5.67
CA ILE A 212 7.51 -3.92 -5.29
C ILE A 212 8.81 -3.62 -4.51
N ASN A 213 9.15 -4.44 -3.51
CA ASN A 213 10.40 -4.27 -2.75
C ASN A 213 11.61 -4.40 -3.68
N HIS A 214 11.58 -5.32 -4.65
CA HIS A 214 12.64 -5.44 -5.64
C HIS A 214 12.73 -4.18 -6.52
N ALA A 215 11.60 -3.71 -7.07
CA ALA A 215 11.54 -2.51 -7.90
C ALA A 215 12.06 -1.27 -7.16
N PHE A 216 11.64 -1.03 -5.91
CA PHE A 216 12.11 0.12 -5.12
C PHE A 216 13.58 0.04 -4.68
N ARG A 217 14.21 -1.14 -4.77
CA ARG A 217 15.67 -1.26 -4.54
C ARG A 217 16.49 -0.81 -5.74
N ILE A 218 15.94 -0.94 -6.95
CA ILE A 218 16.66 -0.67 -8.21
C ILE A 218 16.15 0.57 -8.95
N CYS A 219 14.99 1.10 -8.56
CA CYS A 219 14.36 2.26 -9.17
C CYS A 219 13.94 3.29 -8.12
N GLU A 220 13.97 4.56 -8.51
CA GLU A 220 13.43 5.65 -7.72
C GLU A 220 11.89 5.57 -7.65
N ALA A 221 11.29 6.18 -6.61
CA ALA A 221 9.86 6.07 -6.36
C ALA A 221 8.98 6.68 -7.47
N ASN A 222 9.53 7.66 -8.18
CA ASN A 222 8.96 8.29 -9.39
C ASN A 222 8.69 7.29 -10.53
N VAL A 223 9.49 6.23 -10.67
CA VAL A 223 9.34 5.19 -11.70
C VAL A 223 8.15 4.30 -11.40
N VAL A 224 7.78 4.17 -10.12
CA VAL A 224 6.70 3.29 -9.67
C VAL A 224 5.33 3.99 -9.72
N ALA A 225 5.30 5.32 -9.60
CA ALA A 225 4.08 6.13 -9.59
C ALA A 225 3.15 5.90 -10.82
N PRO A 226 3.64 5.80 -12.07
CA PRO A 226 2.79 5.50 -13.23
C PRO A 226 1.97 4.22 -13.10
N PHE A 227 2.51 3.21 -12.41
CA PHE A 227 1.81 1.95 -12.25
C PHE A 227 0.67 2.04 -11.24
N GLN A 228 0.80 2.88 -10.21
CA GLN A 228 -0.30 3.15 -9.27
C GLN A 228 -1.51 3.78 -9.98
N TYR A 229 -1.27 4.59 -11.03
CA TYR A 229 -2.35 5.16 -11.85
C TYR A 229 -3.11 4.08 -12.63
N THR A 230 -2.42 3.02 -13.08
CA THR A 230 -3.11 1.88 -13.72
C THR A 230 -3.93 1.07 -12.71
N THR A 231 -3.48 0.95 -11.47
CA THR A 231 -4.24 0.32 -10.38
C THR A 231 -5.55 1.05 -10.11
N LEU A 232 -5.53 2.39 -10.13
CA LEU A 232 -6.75 3.20 -10.00
C LEU A 232 -7.75 2.94 -11.13
N LEU A 233 -7.28 2.82 -12.38
CA LEU A 233 -8.15 2.45 -13.51
C LEU A 233 -8.85 1.10 -13.28
N TRP A 234 -8.10 0.08 -12.85
CA TRP A 234 -8.68 -1.22 -12.52
C TRP A 234 -9.64 -1.15 -11.33
N ALA A 235 -9.34 -0.32 -10.33
CA ALA A 235 -10.20 -0.13 -9.17
C ALA A 235 -11.53 0.52 -9.55
N PHE A 236 -11.54 1.45 -10.52
CA PHE A 236 -12.78 1.98 -11.09
C PHE A 236 -13.58 0.91 -11.80
N LEU A 237 -12.95 0.13 -12.70
CA LEU A 237 -13.63 -0.90 -13.47
C LEU A 237 -14.24 -1.97 -12.54
N LEU A 238 -13.45 -2.47 -11.59
CA LEU A 238 -13.93 -3.47 -10.62
C LEU A 238 -14.97 -2.87 -9.67
N GLY A 239 -14.78 -1.63 -9.21
CA GLY A 239 -15.74 -0.86 -8.43
C GLY A 239 -17.12 -0.80 -9.10
N TYR A 240 -17.11 -0.40 -10.36
CA TYR A 240 -18.31 -0.28 -11.18
C TYR A 240 -18.98 -1.63 -11.47
N PHE A 241 -18.22 -2.63 -11.93
CA PHE A 241 -18.81 -3.92 -12.33
C PHE A 241 -19.26 -4.79 -11.15
N ILE A 242 -18.61 -4.71 -9.99
CA ILE A 242 -18.92 -5.55 -8.84
C ILE A 242 -19.92 -4.86 -7.91
N TRP A 243 -19.74 -3.56 -7.63
CA TRP A 243 -20.55 -2.82 -6.64
C TRP A 243 -21.43 -1.72 -7.26
N GLY A 244 -21.28 -1.41 -8.54
CA GLY A 244 -21.97 -0.26 -9.14
C GLY A 244 -21.41 1.10 -8.68
N ASP A 245 -20.22 1.11 -8.07
CA ASP A 245 -19.59 2.32 -7.54
C ASP A 245 -19.19 3.25 -8.71
N VAL A 246 -19.74 4.47 -8.72
CA VAL A 246 -19.37 5.52 -9.67
C VAL A 246 -18.67 6.66 -8.94
N PRO A 247 -17.46 7.07 -9.35
CA PRO A 247 -16.72 8.12 -8.67
C PRO A 247 -17.38 9.48 -8.87
N THR A 248 -17.29 10.31 -7.84
CA THR A 248 -17.80 11.69 -7.88
C THR A 248 -17.01 12.54 -8.88
N ALA A 249 -17.61 13.65 -9.34
CA ALA A 249 -16.92 14.61 -10.20
C ALA A 249 -15.65 15.15 -9.53
N GLN A 250 -15.70 15.38 -8.22
CA GLN A 250 -14.55 15.76 -7.40
C GLN A 250 -13.45 14.70 -7.43
N GLY A 251 -13.82 13.42 -7.30
CA GLY A 251 -12.90 12.30 -7.38
C GLY A 251 -12.15 12.25 -8.72
N TRP A 252 -12.86 12.46 -9.83
CA TRP A 252 -12.25 12.55 -11.17
C TRP A 252 -11.27 13.72 -11.29
N ILE A 253 -11.70 14.93 -10.91
CA ILE A 253 -10.89 16.15 -11.02
C ILE A 253 -9.64 16.05 -10.15
N GLY A 254 -9.79 15.67 -8.89
CA GLY A 254 -8.66 15.59 -7.96
C GLY A 254 -7.68 14.47 -8.32
N SER A 255 -8.17 13.31 -8.78
CA SER A 255 -7.31 12.24 -9.30
C SER A 255 -6.50 12.70 -10.51
N ALA A 256 -7.12 13.41 -11.46
CA ALA A 256 -6.42 13.94 -12.63
C ALA A 256 -5.30 14.92 -12.23
N ILE A 257 -5.55 15.80 -11.24
CA ILE A 257 -4.55 16.74 -10.71
C ILE A 257 -3.37 15.99 -10.05
N ILE A 258 -3.65 14.96 -9.24
CA ILE A 258 -2.60 14.16 -8.59
C ILE A 258 -1.76 13.40 -9.64
N ILE A 259 -2.42 12.76 -10.61
CA ILE A 259 -1.76 12.05 -11.71
C ILE A 259 -0.86 13.01 -12.49
N ALA A 260 -1.38 14.18 -12.88
CA ALA A 260 -0.62 15.18 -13.62
C ALA A 260 0.59 15.68 -12.82
N SER A 261 0.42 15.92 -11.52
CA SER A 261 1.50 16.38 -10.63
C SER A 261 2.61 15.33 -10.47
N GLY A 262 2.25 14.06 -10.29
CA GLY A 262 3.24 12.98 -10.17
C GLY A 262 3.93 12.66 -11.50
N LEU A 263 3.20 12.68 -12.63
CA LEU A 263 3.79 12.56 -13.97
C LEU A 263 4.76 13.71 -14.27
N TYR A 264 4.43 14.93 -13.86
CA TYR A 264 5.33 16.07 -14.02
C TYR A 264 6.64 15.89 -13.25
N ILE A 265 6.59 15.39 -12.00
CA ILE A 265 7.79 15.05 -11.22
C ILE A 265 8.62 14.00 -11.97
N TYR A 266 7.98 12.92 -12.41
CA TYR A 266 8.64 11.83 -13.15
C TYR A 266 9.36 12.30 -14.42
N VAL A 267 8.66 13.03 -15.30
CA VAL A 267 9.24 13.52 -16.57
C VAL A 267 10.41 14.47 -16.30
N ARG A 268 10.36 15.26 -15.23
CA ARG A 268 11.41 16.23 -14.91
C ARG A 268 12.66 15.58 -14.33
N GLU A 269 12.51 14.56 -13.48
CA GLU A 269 13.64 13.80 -12.93
C GLU A 269 14.38 13.05 -14.04
N ARG A 270 13.65 12.48 -15.01
CA ARG A 270 14.26 11.83 -16.18
C ARG A 270 15.08 12.76 -17.08
N LYS A 271 14.82 14.08 -17.06
CA LYS A 271 15.61 15.07 -17.82
C LYS A 271 16.89 15.53 -17.11
N LYS A 272 17.08 15.15 -15.83
CA LYS A 272 18.27 15.50 -15.03
C LYS A 272 19.26 14.36 -14.84
N SER A 273 18.83 13.11 -15.08
CA SER A 273 19.70 11.94 -15.25
C SER A 273 20.24 11.86 -16.67
#